data_AF-X1F6J1-F1
#
_entry.id   AF-X1F6J1-F1
#
_cell.length_a   1.000
_cell.length_b   1.000
_cell.length_c   1.000
_cell.angle_alpha   90.00
_cell.angle_beta   90.00
_cell.angle_gamma   90.00
#
_symmetry.space_group_name_H-M   'P 1'
#
loop_
_entity.id
_entity.type
_entity.pdbx_description
1 polymer ?
#
loop_
_entity_poly.entity_id
_entity_poly.type
_entity_poly.pdbx_seq_one_letter_code
_entity_poly.pdbx_strand_id
1 'polypeptide(L)'
;MSNSKWIGIPLGIHNSNNPIENTCLKGKTKLQVKCIGGQGGITGDYKVKLFGDYFKEDAAVVRLLGSIFNPVPATFFDVQRNKSVAINRPVGCSIANLTEMSGGAIKAPKPRILPYVAFAWNAQATTANQEYNYALAEQNVDKDWEDFEWNFDRTEALLITHLAANEVANSKELWVEIADLEYPRNHFDIRQFTNELPFSNFDTEQPLKKYNLLIHDEKAILKVKDDGTPVWSCSNSIP
;
A
#
# COMPACT_ATOMS: atom_id res chain seq x y z
N MET A 1 14.68 11.61 -27.66
CA MET A 1 13.58 10.72 -27.23
C MET A 1 13.58 10.77 -25.71
N SER A 2 12.51 11.28 -25.08
CA SER A 2 12.53 11.54 -23.64
C SER A 2 12.48 10.23 -22.86
N ASN A 3 13.50 9.99 -22.03
CA ASN A 3 13.49 8.97 -20.98
C ASN A 3 12.33 9.27 -20.03
N SER A 4 11.14 8.77 -20.35
CA SER A 4 9.97 8.91 -19.50
C SER A 4 10.10 7.84 -18.43
N LYS A 5 10.54 8.24 -17.25
CA LYS A 5 10.71 7.37 -16.08
C LYS A 5 9.32 7.12 -15.47
N TRP A 6 8.90 5.86 -15.37
CA TRP A 6 7.59 5.48 -14.83
C TRP A 6 7.75 4.74 -13.51
N ILE A 7 6.92 5.06 -12.53
CA ILE A 7 6.71 4.24 -11.33
C ILE A 7 5.43 3.45 -11.57
N GLY A 8 5.55 2.12 -11.61
CA GLY A 8 4.41 1.21 -11.74
C GLY A 8 3.95 0.75 -10.36
N ILE A 9 2.72 1.08 -9.98
CA ILE A 9 2.10 0.56 -8.76
C ILE A 9 1.06 -0.50 -9.16
N PRO A 10 1.33 -1.80 -8.96
CA PRO A 10 0.39 -2.84 -9.33
C PRO A 10 -0.80 -2.88 -8.37
N LEU A 11 -2.02 -2.73 -8.89
CA LEU A 11 -3.25 -2.81 -8.11
C LEU A 11 -3.85 -4.23 -8.12
N GLY A 12 -3.04 -5.23 -7.77
CA GLY A 12 -3.46 -6.62 -7.75
C GLY A 12 -3.46 -7.34 -9.11
N ILE A 13 -4.08 -8.52 -9.16
CA ILE A 13 -4.12 -9.44 -10.30
C ILE A 13 -5.40 -9.20 -11.12
N HIS A 14 -5.21 -8.75 -12.35
CA HIS A 14 -6.24 -8.27 -13.28
C HIS A 14 -7.43 -9.22 -13.50
N ASN A 15 -7.17 -10.51 -13.75
CA ASN A 15 -8.18 -11.51 -14.10
C ASN A 15 -8.53 -12.46 -12.94
N SER A 16 -8.19 -12.08 -11.70
CA SER A 16 -8.54 -12.89 -10.54
C SER A 16 -9.93 -12.54 -10.02
N ASN A 17 -10.70 -13.55 -9.62
CA ASN A 17 -11.95 -13.35 -8.87
C ASN A 17 -11.75 -13.54 -7.36
N ASN A 18 -10.50 -13.69 -6.92
CA ASN A 18 -10.13 -13.68 -5.52
C ASN A 18 -10.09 -12.21 -5.03
N PRO A 19 -10.84 -11.86 -3.99
CA PRO A 19 -10.93 -10.50 -3.47
C PRO A 19 -9.60 -9.94 -2.94
N ILE A 20 -8.69 -10.80 -2.47
CA ILE A 20 -7.38 -10.42 -1.91
C ILE A 20 -6.36 -10.16 -3.02
N GLU A 21 -6.51 -10.87 -4.14
CA GLU A 21 -5.64 -10.71 -5.30
C GLU A 21 -6.12 -9.59 -6.21
N ASN A 22 -7.43 -9.43 -6.42
CA ASN A 22 -7.99 -8.43 -7.32
C ASN A 22 -8.38 -7.15 -6.56
N THR A 23 -7.37 -6.38 -6.18
CA THR A 23 -7.51 -5.07 -5.52
C THR A 23 -7.61 -3.91 -6.51
N CYS A 24 -7.77 -4.16 -7.81
CA CYS A 24 -7.91 -3.12 -8.82
C CYS A 24 -9.07 -2.16 -8.46
N LEU A 25 -8.82 -0.85 -8.55
CA LEU A 25 -9.86 0.17 -8.36
C LEU A 25 -11.00 -0.03 -9.38
N LYS A 26 -12.23 -0.11 -8.88
CA LYS A 26 -13.45 -0.36 -9.67
C LYS A 26 -14.39 0.81 -9.52
N GLY A 27 -14.75 1.41 -10.66
CA GLY A 27 -15.73 2.47 -10.76
C GLY A 27 -16.84 2.09 -11.72
N LYS A 28 -18.03 2.65 -11.51
CA LYS A 28 -19.16 2.48 -12.44
C LYS A 28 -19.20 3.56 -13.52
N THR A 29 -19.02 4.83 -13.12
CA THR A 29 -19.24 5.98 -14.00
C THR A 29 -18.05 6.93 -14.07
N LYS A 30 -17.27 7.04 -12.99
CA LYS A 30 -16.17 7.99 -12.88
C LYS A 30 -15.01 7.36 -12.11
N LEU A 31 -13.80 7.67 -12.55
CA LEU A 31 -12.56 7.47 -11.84
C LEU A 31 -11.86 8.84 -11.78
N GLN A 32 -11.40 9.23 -10.60
CA GLN A 32 -10.71 10.51 -10.41
C GLN A 32 -9.28 10.26 -9.96
N VAL A 33 -8.35 10.98 -10.57
CA VAL A 33 -6.96 11.05 -10.10
C VAL A 33 -6.80 12.38 -9.36
N LYS A 34 -6.30 12.30 -8.13
CA LYS A 34 -5.87 13.47 -7.36
C LYS A 34 -4.35 13.38 -7.20
N CYS A 35 -3.65 14.42 -7.62
CA CYS A 35 -2.21 14.53 -7.45
C CYS A 35 -1.91 15.51 -6.33
N ILE A 36 -1.08 15.11 -5.38
CA ILE A 36 -0.66 15.93 -4.24
C ILE A 36 0.87 16.02 -4.31
N GLY A 37 1.41 17.23 -4.39
CA GLY A 37 2.85 17.45 -4.27
C GLY A 37 3.24 17.57 -2.81
N GLY A 38 4.30 16.88 -2.40
CA GLY A 38 4.90 17.02 -1.07
C GLY A 38 5.60 18.38 -0.90
N GLN A 39 6.57 18.46 0.01
CA GLN A 39 7.36 19.67 0.22
C GLN A 39 8.07 20.10 -1.08
N GLY A 40 7.89 21.36 -1.48
CA GLY A 40 8.35 21.87 -2.77
C GLY A 40 7.33 21.77 -3.91
N GLY A 41 6.25 21.00 -3.74
CA GLY A 41 5.12 20.91 -4.66
C GLY A 41 5.45 20.23 -6.00
N ILE A 42 4.50 20.30 -6.94
CA ILE A 42 4.73 19.83 -8.31
C ILE A 42 5.13 21.03 -9.15
N THR A 43 6.42 21.12 -9.50
CA THR A 43 7.02 22.29 -10.16
C THR A 43 7.28 22.11 -11.66
N GLY A 44 7.02 20.92 -12.20
CA GLY A 44 7.24 20.60 -13.60
C GLY A 44 6.11 19.79 -14.22
N ASP A 45 6.12 19.68 -15.55
CA ASP A 45 5.14 18.91 -16.30
C ASP A 45 5.29 17.41 -16.02
N TYR A 46 4.16 16.74 -15.80
CA TYR A 46 4.10 15.29 -15.60
C TYR A 46 2.85 14.71 -16.27
N LYS A 47 2.85 13.40 -16.47
CA LYS A 47 1.73 12.66 -17.06
C LYS A 47 1.37 11.49 -16.17
N VAL A 48 0.09 11.38 -15.82
CA VAL A 48 -0.47 10.18 -15.19
C VAL A 48 -1.11 9.33 -16.28
N LYS A 49 -0.75 8.05 -16.33
CA LYS A 49 -1.40 7.05 -17.19
C LYS A 49 -2.11 6.03 -16.31
N LEU A 50 -3.35 5.75 -16.66
CA LEU A 50 -4.13 4.68 -16.04
C LEU A 50 -4.35 3.59 -17.07
N PHE A 51 -4.10 2.35 -16.67
CA PHE A 51 -4.37 1.17 -17.47
C PHE A 51 -5.41 0.33 -16.73
N GLY A 52 -6.39 -0.18 -17.48
CA GLY A 52 -7.47 -1.00 -16.93
C GLY A 52 -8.49 -1.34 -18.01
N ASP A 53 -9.49 -2.13 -17.64
CA ASP A 53 -10.58 -2.47 -18.56
C ASP A 53 -11.70 -1.47 -18.54
N TYR A 54 -12.35 -1.34 -19.69
CA TYR A 54 -13.62 -0.66 -19.83
C TYR A 54 -14.68 -1.67 -20.31
N PHE A 55 -15.69 -1.91 -19.47
CA PHE A 55 -16.78 -2.83 -19.78
C PHE A 55 -17.99 -2.06 -20.32
N LYS A 56 -18.49 -2.48 -21.49
CA LYS A 56 -19.74 -1.95 -22.07
C LYS A 56 -20.97 -2.75 -21.67
N GLU A 57 -20.82 -4.04 -21.38
CA GLU A 57 -21.90 -4.97 -21.07
C GLU A 57 -21.50 -5.93 -19.95
N ASP A 58 -22.49 -6.44 -19.21
CA ASP A 58 -22.28 -7.41 -18.11
C ASP A 58 -21.56 -8.68 -18.59
N ALA A 59 -21.83 -9.14 -19.82
CA ALA A 59 -21.16 -10.29 -20.42
C ALA A 59 -19.63 -10.12 -20.49
N ALA A 60 -19.13 -8.88 -20.60
CA ALA A 60 -17.70 -8.60 -20.59
C ALA A 60 -17.10 -8.73 -19.18
N VAL A 61 -17.83 -8.31 -18.15
CA VAL A 61 -17.43 -8.50 -16.73
C VAL A 61 -17.40 -9.99 -16.40
N VAL A 62 -18.45 -10.73 -16.77
CA VAL A 62 -18.55 -12.17 -16.53
C VAL A 62 -17.44 -12.95 -17.24
N ARG A 63 -17.06 -12.54 -18.46
CA ARG A 63 -15.95 -13.17 -19.18
C ARG A 63 -14.61 -12.99 -18.48
N LEU A 64 -14.39 -11.86 -17.81
CA LEU A 64 -13.13 -11.59 -17.10
C LEU A 64 -13.09 -12.23 -15.71
N LEU A 65 -14.18 -12.11 -14.94
CA LEU A 65 -14.20 -12.42 -13.50
C LEU A 65 -15.02 -13.67 -13.16
N GLY A 66 -15.64 -14.32 -14.14
CA GLY A 66 -16.63 -15.38 -13.93
C GLY A 66 -18.01 -14.82 -13.56
N SER A 67 -18.99 -15.71 -13.34
CA SER A 67 -20.37 -15.30 -13.00
C SER A 67 -20.52 -14.75 -11.58
N ILE A 68 -19.66 -15.19 -10.65
CA ILE A 68 -19.63 -14.78 -9.26
C ILE A 68 -18.19 -14.39 -8.90
N PHE A 69 -18.02 -13.17 -8.39
CA PHE A 69 -16.79 -12.70 -7.77
C PHE A 69 -16.70 -13.26 -6.35
N ASN A 70 -15.51 -13.69 -5.92
CA ASN A 70 -15.28 -14.40 -4.65
C ASN A 70 -16.22 -15.62 -4.47
N PRO A 71 -16.20 -16.60 -5.39
CA PRO A 71 -17.10 -17.75 -5.33
C PRO A 71 -16.77 -18.74 -4.21
N VAL A 72 -15.53 -18.70 -3.71
CA VAL A 72 -15.00 -19.54 -2.62
C VAL A 72 -14.28 -18.61 -1.64
N PRO A 73 -14.39 -18.81 -0.31
CA PRO A 73 -13.69 -17.99 0.66
C PRO A 73 -12.21 -17.84 0.32
N ALA A 74 -11.75 -16.60 0.22
CA ALA A 74 -10.35 -16.29 0.00
C ALA A 74 -9.65 -16.08 1.34
N THR A 75 -8.49 -16.69 1.51
CA THR A 75 -7.72 -16.61 2.75
C THR A 75 -6.36 -15.99 2.47
N PHE A 76 -6.02 -14.94 3.21
CA PHE A 76 -4.65 -14.47 3.28
C PHE A 76 -3.93 -15.22 4.40
N PHE A 77 -2.69 -15.64 4.15
CA PHE A 77 -1.85 -16.31 5.14
C PHE A 77 -0.51 -15.59 5.26
N ASP A 78 -0.26 -15.05 6.45
CA ASP A 78 1.05 -14.55 6.86
C ASP A 78 1.88 -15.73 7.37
N VAL A 79 2.77 -16.22 6.50
CA VAL A 79 3.66 -17.36 6.80
C VAL A 79 4.62 -17.04 7.95
N GLN A 80 5.09 -15.79 8.06
CA GLN A 80 6.08 -15.41 9.06
C GLN A 80 5.50 -15.46 10.48
N ARG A 81 4.21 -15.16 10.61
CA ARG A 81 3.51 -15.10 11.91
C ARG A 81 2.48 -16.20 12.12
N ASN A 82 2.33 -17.11 11.14
CA ASN A 82 1.33 -18.20 11.15
C ASN A 82 -0.09 -17.68 11.43
N LYS A 83 -0.47 -16.57 10.79
CA LYS A 83 -1.79 -15.93 10.94
C LYS A 83 -2.55 -15.92 9.64
N SER A 84 -3.88 -15.98 9.72
CA SER A 84 -4.75 -15.87 8.56
C SER A 84 -6.00 -15.06 8.81
N VAL A 85 -6.49 -14.46 7.73
CA VAL A 85 -7.83 -13.87 7.66
C VAL A 85 -8.52 -14.44 6.42
N ALA A 86 -9.74 -14.92 6.62
CA ALA A 86 -10.60 -15.44 5.56
C ALA A 86 -11.70 -14.42 5.23
N ILE A 87 -11.95 -14.24 3.94
CA ILE A 87 -12.91 -13.28 3.40
C ILE A 87 -13.86 -14.03 2.48
N ASN A 88 -15.11 -14.14 2.91
CA ASN A 88 -16.17 -14.76 2.13
C ASN A 88 -17.26 -13.73 1.82
N ARG A 89 -17.35 -13.35 0.56
CA ARG A 89 -18.28 -12.34 0.06
C ARG A 89 -18.56 -12.55 -1.43
N PRO A 90 -19.41 -13.52 -1.79
CA PRO A 90 -19.79 -13.74 -3.17
C PRO A 90 -20.61 -12.55 -3.68
N VAL A 91 -20.26 -12.03 -4.86
CA VAL A 91 -20.98 -10.93 -5.52
C VAL A 91 -21.23 -11.33 -6.98
N GLY A 92 -22.47 -11.22 -7.45
CA GLY A 92 -22.78 -11.49 -8.86
C GLY A 92 -22.07 -10.51 -9.79
N CYS A 93 -21.37 -11.02 -10.80
CA CYS A 93 -20.58 -10.20 -11.71
C CYS A 93 -21.46 -9.45 -12.71
N SER A 94 -21.53 -8.12 -12.57
CA SER A 94 -22.22 -7.20 -13.48
C SER A 94 -21.61 -5.81 -13.36
N ILE A 95 -21.85 -4.94 -14.35
CA ILE A 95 -21.47 -3.52 -14.31
C ILE A 95 -22.11 -2.82 -13.11
N ALA A 96 -23.35 -3.22 -12.76
CA ALA A 96 -24.06 -2.66 -11.62
C ALA A 96 -23.37 -2.97 -10.28
N ASN A 97 -22.70 -4.13 -10.18
CA ASN A 97 -22.09 -4.62 -8.95
C ASN A 97 -20.57 -4.39 -8.87
N LEU A 98 -19.93 -3.74 -9.85
CA LEU A 98 -18.47 -3.49 -9.83
C LEU A 98 -18.02 -2.77 -8.55
N THR A 99 -18.80 -1.80 -8.07
CA THR A 99 -18.49 -1.05 -6.85
C THR A 99 -18.69 -1.86 -5.58
N GLU A 100 -19.30 -3.04 -5.67
CA GLU A 100 -19.54 -3.98 -4.58
C GLU A 100 -18.44 -5.05 -4.47
N MET A 101 -17.52 -5.11 -5.43
CA MET A 101 -16.37 -6.02 -5.41
C MET A 101 -15.18 -5.39 -4.68
N SER A 102 -14.12 -6.17 -4.42
CA SER A 102 -12.85 -5.64 -3.91
C SER A 102 -12.32 -4.50 -4.77
N GLY A 103 -11.80 -3.45 -4.16
CA GLY A 103 -11.41 -2.24 -4.87
C GLY A 103 -12.55 -1.41 -5.44
N GLY A 104 -13.80 -1.75 -5.11
CA GLY A 104 -14.98 -0.94 -5.37
C GLY A 104 -15.07 0.30 -4.49
N ALA A 105 -16.29 0.72 -4.16
CA ALA A 105 -16.51 1.95 -3.42
C ALA A 105 -16.46 1.75 -1.90
N ILE A 106 -16.16 2.81 -1.16
CA ILE A 106 -16.19 2.82 0.32
C ILE A 106 -17.56 2.43 0.92
N LYS A 107 -18.63 2.57 0.13
CA LYS A 107 -20.01 2.23 0.51
C LYS A 107 -20.36 0.76 0.32
N ALA A 108 -19.46 -0.06 -0.21
CA ALA A 108 -19.68 -1.50 -0.31
C ALA A 108 -19.94 -2.10 1.09
N PRO A 109 -20.84 -3.10 1.23
CA PRO A 109 -21.02 -3.96 2.39
C PRO A 109 -19.71 -4.43 3.02
N LYS A 110 -19.75 -4.89 4.27
CA LYS A 110 -18.61 -5.57 4.90
C LYS A 110 -18.71 -7.09 4.63
N PRO A 111 -17.58 -7.83 4.54
CA PRO A 111 -16.21 -7.35 4.54
C PRO A 111 -15.88 -6.61 3.23
N ARG A 112 -15.12 -5.51 3.33
CA ARG A 112 -14.67 -4.70 2.19
C ARG A 112 -13.15 -4.76 2.13
N ILE A 113 -12.61 -4.86 0.93
CA ILE A 113 -11.18 -4.76 0.68
C ILE A 113 -10.97 -3.54 -0.19
N LEU A 114 -10.19 -2.59 0.33
CA LEU A 114 -9.88 -1.34 -0.35
C LEU A 114 -8.39 -1.35 -0.68
N PRO A 115 -7.99 -1.13 -1.95
CA PRO A 115 -6.60 -0.84 -2.25
C PRO A 115 -6.27 0.52 -1.66
N TYR A 116 -5.17 0.58 -0.92
CA TYR A 116 -4.59 1.83 -0.50
C TYR A 116 -3.12 1.78 -0.83
N VAL A 117 -2.67 2.84 -1.51
CA VAL A 117 -1.26 3.18 -1.52
C VAL A 117 -1.15 4.36 -0.58
N ALA A 118 -0.56 4.12 0.58
CA ALA A 118 -0.28 5.16 1.52
C ALA A 118 1.20 5.55 1.40
N PHE A 119 1.51 6.80 1.71
CA PHE A 119 2.88 7.25 1.86
C PHE A 119 2.94 8.24 3.02
N ALA A 120 4.13 8.49 3.54
CA ALA A 120 4.33 9.46 4.62
C ALA A 120 5.63 10.22 4.41
N TRP A 121 5.72 11.42 4.98
CA TRP A 121 6.95 12.18 5.11
C TRP A 121 7.20 12.51 6.56
N ASN A 122 8.48 12.65 6.91
CA ASN A 122 8.84 13.20 8.21
C ASN A 122 8.36 14.65 8.32
N ALA A 123 7.45 14.92 9.26
CA ALA A 123 7.08 16.28 9.63
C ALA A 123 8.14 16.93 10.54
N GLN A 124 8.92 16.13 11.27
CA GLN A 124 10.03 16.57 12.11
C GLN A 124 11.32 15.86 11.77
N ALA A 125 12.45 16.49 12.05
CA ALA A 125 13.75 15.85 11.88
C ALA A 125 13.86 14.64 12.81
N THR A 126 14.43 13.54 12.32
CA THR A 126 14.79 12.42 13.19
C THR A 126 15.82 12.86 14.24
N THR A 127 15.85 12.18 15.37
CA THR A 127 16.93 12.36 16.34
C THR A 127 18.00 11.30 16.11
N ALA A 128 19.27 11.73 16.08
CA ALA A 128 20.42 10.86 15.85
C ALA A 128 20.35 9.56 16.67
N ASN A 129 20.41 8.42 15.99
CA ASN A 129 20.36 7.07 16.54
C ASN A 129 19.09 6.75 17.37
N GLN A 130 18.02 7.53 17.24
CA GLN A 130 16.73 7.26 17.87
C GLN A 130 15.75 6.68 16.87
N GLU A 131 14.81 5.90 17.38
CA GLU A 131 13.67 5.43 16.61
C GLU A 131 12.76 6.61 16.26
N TYR A 132 12.25 6.60 15.04
CA TYR A 132 11.26 7.54 14.56
C TYR A 132 10.07 6.74 14.04
N ASN A 133 8.90 7.00 14.59
CA ASN A 133 7.66 6.38 14.17
C ASN A 133 6.82 7.36 13.35
N TYR A 134 6.12 6.83 12.36
CA TYR A 134 5.19 7.62 11.54
C TYR A 134 3.84 7.72 12.23
N ALA A 135 3.81 8.38 13.39
CA ALA A 135 2.61 8.54 14.21
C ALA A 135 2.11 9.98 14.16
N LEU A 136 0.83 10.15 13.81
CA LEU A 136 0.21 11.48 13.76
C LEU A 136 0.10 12.09 15.17
N ALA A 137 -0.17 11.26 16.18
CA ALA A 137 -0.30 11.70 17.57
C ALA A 137 0.99 12.33 18.13
N GLU A 138 2.15 11.93 17.61
CA GLU A 138 3.47 12.45 17.99
C GLU A 138 3.91 13.64 17.13
N GLN A 139 3.08 14.08 16.18
CA GLN A 139 3.41 15.13 15.20
C GLN A 139 4.62 14.78 14.31
N ASN A 140 4.89 13.48 14.14
CA ASN A 140 5.94 12.98 13.25
C ASN A 140 5.46 12.91 11.79
N VAL A 141 4.16 13.05 11.54
CA VAL A 141 3.54 13.21 10.22
C VAL A 141 2.49 14.32 10.25
N ASP A 142 2.14 14.86 9.08
CA ASP A 142 1.31 16.07 8.96
C ASP A 142 -0.15 15.76 8.60
N LYS A 143 -0.45 14.53 8.18
CA LYS A 143 -1.77 14.15 7.65
C LYS A 143 -2.22 12.80 8.21
N ASP A 144 -3.53 12.62 8.28
CA ASP A 144 -4.20 11.39 8.72
C ASP A 144 -3.86 10.18 7.85
N TRP A 145 -3.71 10.37 6.54
CA TRP A 145 -3.32 9.29 5.62
C TRP A 145 -1.82 8.96 5.65
N GLU A 146 -1.01 9.76 6.34
CA GLU A 146 0.41 9.51 6.59
C GLU A 146 0.64 8.75 7.92
N ASP A 147 -0.43 8.53 8.70
CA ASP A 147 -0.36 7.84 9.99
C ASP A 147 -0.20 6.33 9.77
N PHE A 148 0.98 5.83 10.10
CA PHE A 148 1.33 4.41 10.04
C PHE A 148 1.41 3.80 11.44
N GLU A 149 0.70 4.38 12.39
CA GLU A 149 0.28 3.70 13.61
C GLU A 149 -1.12 3.10 13.42
N TRP A 150 -1.21 1.78 13.57
CA TRP A 150 -2.45 1.04 13.42
C TRP A 150 -2.82 0.36 14.72
N ASN A 151 -4.07 0.57 15.16
CA ASN A 151 -4.63 -0.08 16.33
C ASN A 151 -5.94 -0.76 15.93
N PHE A 152 -5.81 -1.90 15.24
CA PHE A 152 -6.97 -2.60 14.68
C PHE A 152 -7.63 -3.50 15.72
N ASP A 153 -8.96 -3.52 15.71
CA ASP A 153 -9.75 -4.50 16.42
C ASP A 153 -10.05 -5.73 15.53
N ARG A 154 -10.80 -6.68 16.07
CA ARG A 154 -11.27 -7.87 15.33
C ARG A 154 -12.03 -7.58 14.03
N THR A 155 -12.49 -6.36 13.77
CA THR A 155 -13.32 -5.98 12.62
C THR A 155 -12.54 -5.37 11.46
N GLU A 156 -11.27 -5.04 11.69
CA GLU A 156 -10.39 -4.38 10.73
C GLU A 156 -9.11 -5.18 10.54
N ALA A 157 -8.60 -5.22 9.32
CA ALA A 157 -7.31 -5.85 9.03
C ALA A 157 -6.58 -5.04 7.97
N LEU A 158 -5.27 -4.93 8.13
CA LEU A 158 -4.37 -4.39 7.13
C LEU A 158 -3.51 -5.51 6.57
N LEU A 159 -3.51 -5.60 5.25
CA LEU A 159 -2.57 -6.42 4.52
C LEU A 159 -1.53 -5.49 3.89
N ILE A 160 -0.31 -5.53 4.42
CA ILE A 160 0.85 -4.91 3.77
C ILE A 160 1.32 -5.89 2.70
N THR A 161 1.31 -5.45 1.43
CA THR A 161 1.75 -6.29 0.31
C THR A 161 3.14 -5.93 -0.17
N HIS A 162 3.50 -4.65 -0.09
CA HIS A 162 4.84 -4.16 -0.40
C HIS A 162 5.21 -3.06 0.59
N LEU A 163 6.51 -2.79 0.70
CA LEU A 163 7.05 -1.64 1.41
C LEU A 163 8.12 -0.99 0.53
N ALA A 164 8.24 0.32 0.63
CA ALA A 164 9.34 1.05 0.02
C ALA A 164 9.73 2.29 0.80
N ALA A 165 11.00 2.65 0.71
CA ALA A 165 11.62 3.81 1.31
C ALA A 165 12.46 4.55 0.26
N ASN A 166 12.40 5.87 0.28
CA ASN A 166 13.30 6.68 -0.51
C ASN A 166 14.74 6.60 0.04
N GLU A 167 15.72 6.56 -0.86
CA GLU A 167 17.13 6.69 -0.49
C GLU A 167 17.42 8.13 -0.10
N VAL A 168 17.79 8.33 1.17
CA VAL A 168 18.13 9.65 1.71
C VAL A 168 19.47 9.51 2.43
N ALA A 169 20.27 10.58 2.41
CA ALA A 169 21.47 10.60 3.23
C ALA A 169 21.10 10.34 4.70
N ASN A 170 21.91 9.53 5.39
CA ASN A 170 21.77 9.21 6.80
C ASN A 170 20.57 8.31 7.19
N SER A 171 19.73 7.85 6.25
CA SER A 171 18.75 6.81 6.56
C SER A 171 19.46 5.49 6.86
N LYS A 172 18.98 4.70 7.82
CA LYS A 172 19.65 3.45 8.22
C LYS A 172 18.76 2.22 8.14
N GLU A 173 17.71 2.19 8.94
CA GLU A 173 16.89 1.00 9.14
C GLU A 173 15.39 1.32 9.03
N LEU A 174 14.60 0.36 8.56
CA LEU A 174 13.13 0.39 8.53
C LEU A 174 12.57 -0.96 8.96
N TRP A 175 11.53 -0.94 9.80
CA TRP A 175 10.80 -2.14 10.20
C TRP A 175 9.35 -1.81 10.58
N VAL A 176 8.54 -2.86 10.65
CA VAL A 176 7.18 -2.79 11.22
C VAL A 176 7.23 -3.47 12.57
N GLU A 177 6.83 -2.78 13.62
CA GLU A 177 6.59 -3.39 14.92
C GLU A 177 5.12 -3.81 14.99
N ILE A 178 4.84 -5.06 15.35
CA ILE A 178 3.49 -5.61 15.49
C ILE A 178 3.41 -6.35 16.82
N ALA A 179 2.49 -5.95 17.70
CA ALA A 179 2.33 -6.54 19.04
C ALA A 179 3.67 -6.70 19.79
N ASP A 180 4.45 -5.62 19.84
CA ASP A 180 5.77 -5.52 20.49
C ASP A 180 6.86 -6.44 19.88
N LEU A 181 6.66 -6.94 18.65
CA LEU A 181 7.63 -7.73 17.90
C LEU A 181 8.04 -7.03 16.61
N GLU A 182 9.33 -7.05 16.29
CA GLU A 182 9.90 -6.37 15.12
C GLU A 182 9.94 -7.27 13.88
N TYR A 183 9.49 -6.73 12.75
CA TYR A 183 9.41 -7.43 11.47
C TYR A 183 10.05 -6.60 10.33
N PRO A 184 11.08 -7.15 9.66
CA PRO A 184 11.82 -8.36 10.01
C PRO A 184 12.69 -8.12 11.26
N ARG A 185 13.08 -9.20 11.96
CA ARG A 185 13.96 -9.12 13.15
C ARG A 185 15.28 -8.41 12.87
N ASN A 186 15.84 -8.60 11.68
CA ASN A 186 17.01 -7.86 11.22
C ASN A 186 16.48 -6.78 10.28
N HIS A 187 16.10 -5.62 10.82
CA HIS A 187 15.47 -4.50 10.11
C HIS A 187 15.96 -4.33 8.67
N PHE A 188 15.09 -3.86 7.78
CA PHE A 188 15.51 -3.57 6.41
C PHE A 188 16.57 -2.47 6.38
N ASP A 189 17.68 -2.72 5.69
CA ASP A 189 18.65 -1.68 5.40
C ASP A 189 18.06 -0.70 4.38
N ILE A 190 18.00 0.58 4.73
CA ILE A 190 17.50 1.66 3.85
C ILE A 190 18.57 2.73 3.60
N ARG A 191 19.86 2.42 3.86
CA ARG A 191 20.95 3.35 3.56
C ARG A 191 21.07 3.60 2.06
N GLN A 192 21.59 4.77 1.72
CA GLN A 192 21.95 5.09 0.34
C GLN A 192 22.86 4.00 -0.24
N PHE A 193 22.58 3.56 -1.46
CA PHE A 193 23.29 2.48 -2.17
C PHE A 193 23.10 1.04 -1.66
N THR A 194 22.56 0.82 -0.46
CA THR A 194 22.27 -0.53 0.07
C THR A 194 20.78 -0.74 0.41
N ASN A 195 19.92 0.19 0.00
CA ASN A 195 18.50 0.16 0.28
C ASN A 195 17.85 -1.13 -0.27
N GLU A 196 17.34 -1.95 0.64
CA GLU A 196 16.64 -3.20 0.35
C GLU A 196 15.19 -2.98 -0.12
N LEU A 197 14.67 -1.77 0.07
CA LEU A 197 13.31 -1.36 -0.22
C LEU A 197 13.29 -0.09 -1.09
N PRO A 198 13.98 -0.05 -2.24
CA PRO A 198 14.09 1.17 -3.02
C PRO A 198 12.72 1.59 -3.58
N PHE A 199 12.30 2.82 -3.32
CA PHE A 199 11.06 3.40 -3.86
C PHE A 199 11.12 3.62 -5.39
N SER A 200 12.32 3.69 -5.97
CA SER A 200 12.63 3.53 -7.39
C SER A 200 14.11 3.84 -7.59
N ASN A 201 14.88 2.92 -8.16
CA ASN A 201 16.11 3.31 -8.83
C ASN A 201 15.66 3.78 -10.20
N PHE A 202 15.52 5.10 -10.37
CA PHE A 202 14.99 5.83 -11.52
C PHE A 202 15.52 5.42 -12.92
N ASP A 203 16.42 4.44 -13.01
CA ASP A 203 17.05 3.94 -14.23
C ASP A 203 16.59 2.51 -14.62
N THR A 204 15.85 1.80 -13.77
CA THR A 204 15.26 0.49 -14.09
C THR A 204 13.85 0.37 -13.51
N GLU A 205 12.89 -0.16 -14.27
CA GLU A 205 11.56 -0.54 -13.79
C GLU A 205 11.69 -1.68 -12.76
N GLN A 206 12.10 -1.35 -11.54
CA GLN A 206 12.17 -2.28 -10.42
C GLN A 206 10.79 -2.28 -9.75
N PRO A 207 10.03 -3.39 -9.79
CA PRO A 207 8.79 -3.47 -9.03
C PRO A 207 9.10 -3.33 -7.54
N LEU A 208 8.18 -2.71 -6.79
CA LEU A 208 8.31 -2.62 -5.33
C LEU A 208 8.55 -4.01 -4.73
N LYS A 209 9.38 -4.09 -3.69
CA LYS A 209 9.67 -5.38 -3.04
C LYS A 209 8.43 -5.87 -2.31
N LYS A 210 7.96 -7.07 -2.68
CA LYS A 210 6.82 -7.70 -2.03
C LYS A 210 7.19 -8.08 -0.59
N TYR A 211 6.37 -7.64 0.35
CA TYR A 211 6.52 -7.93 1.76
C TYR A 211 5.14 -8.11 2.39
N ASN A 212 4.78 -9.38 2.57
CA ASN A 212 3.46 -9.81 3.00
C ASN A 212 3.38 -9.84 4.54
N LEU A 213 2.62 -8.92 5.15
CA LEU A 213 2.31 -8.90 6.59
C LEU A 213 0.82 -8.64 6.83
N LEU A 214 0.25 -9.32 7.84
CA LEU A 214 -1.17 -9.23 8.20
C LEU A 214 -1.40 -8.60 9.57
N ILE A 215 -1.85 -7.37 9.67
CA ILE A 215 -2.19 -6.79 10.99
C ILE A 215 -3.70 -6.97 11.20
N HIS A 216 -4.10 -7.75 12.22
CA HIS A 216 -5.51 -8.00 12.56
C HIS A 216 -5.63 -8.28 14.06
N ASP A 217 -6.54 -7.56 14.74
CA ASP A 217 -6.73 -7.65 16.20
C ASP A 217 -5.44 -7.34 16.98
N GLU A 218 -4.65 -6.40 16.46
CA GLU A 218 -3.30 -6.07 16.92
C GLU A 218 -2.97 -4.60 16.69
N LYS A 219 -2.02 -4.12 17.50
CA LYS A 219 -1.33 -2.86 17.26
C LYS A 219 -0.12 -3.09 16.37
N ALA A 220 0.12 -2.15 15.47
CA ALA A 220 1.31 -2.13 14.64
C ALA A 220 1.76 -0.69 14.37
N ILE A 221 3.05 -0.50 14.13
CA ILE A 221 3.61 0.81 13.80
C ILE A 221 4.79 0.68 12.84
N LEU A 222 4.87 1.56 11.84
CA LEU A 222 6.05 1.67 10.98
C LEU A 222 7.11 2.54 11.66
N LYS A 223 8.32 2.01 11.80
CA LYS A 223 9.46 2.68 12.40
C LYS A 223 10.62 2.79 11.43
N VAL A 224 11.41 3.86 11.59
CA VAL A 224 12.68 4.08 10.92
C VAL A 224 13.73 4.56 11.91
N LYS A 225 15.00 4.41 11.53
CA LYS A 225 16.14 4.90 12.28
C LYS A 225 17.19 5.48 11.33
N ASP A 226 17.83 6.56 11.77
CA ASP A 226 18.97 7.17 11.07
C ASP A 226 20.32 6.55 11.50
N ASP A 227 21.40 6.93 10.82
CA ASP A 227 22.76 6.44 11.08
C ASP A 227 23.55 7.27 12.11
N GLY A 228 22.87 8.17 12.82
CA GLY A 228 23.47 9.11 13.76
C GLY A 228 23.48 10.56 13.27
N THR A 229 22.95 10.84 12.09
CA THR A 229 22.68 12.21 11.62
C THR A 229 21.18 12.37 11.28
N PRO A 230 20.50 13.41 11.80
CA PRO A 230 19.09 13.67 11.52
C PRO A 230 18.70 13.70 10.04
N VAL A 231 17.57 13.08 9.72
CA VAL A 231 16.95 13.08 8.39
C VAL A 231 15.68 13.92 8.42
N TRP A 232 15.63 14.94 7.56
CA TRP A 232 14.50 15.86 7.45
C TRP A 232 13.41 15.41 6.48
N SER A 233 13.72 14.51 5.53
CA SER A 233 12.78 14.13 4.48
C SER A 233 13.03 12.71 3.98
N CYS A 234 12.61 11.69 4.73
CA CYS A 234 12.38 10.37 4.15
C CYS A 234 10.90 10.20 3.82
N SER A 235 10.63 9.46 2.76
CA SER A 235 9.26 9.06 2.44
C SER A 235 9.16 7.56 2.31
N ASN A 236 8.23 6.99 3.05
CA ASN A 236 7.91 5.58 3.00
C ASN A 236 6.55 5.38 2.36
N SER A 237 6.40 4.34 1.55
CA SER A 237 5.12 4.00 0.94
C SER A 237 4.73 2.56 1.22
N ILE A 238 3.44 2.35 1.44
CA ILE A 238 2.80 1.06 1.73
C ILE A 238 1.64 0.88 0.76
N PRO A 239 1.76 -0.01 -0.25
CA PRO A 239 0.62 -0.49 -1.04
C PRO A 239 -0.05 -1.77 -0.50
#